data_AF-A0A7V1RGJ3-F1
#
_entry.id   AF-A0A7V1RGJ3-F1
#
_cell.length_a   1.000
_cell.length_b   1.000
_cell.length_c   1.000
_cell.angle_alpha   90.00
_cell.angle_beta   90.00
_cell.angle_gamma   90.00
#
_symmetry.space_group_name_H-M   'P 1'
#
loop_
_entity.id
_entity.type
_entity.pdbx_description
1 polymer ?
#
loop_
_entity_poly.entity_id
_entity_poly.type
_entity_poly.pdbx_seq_one_letter_code
_entity_poly.pdbx_strand_id
1 'polypeptide(L)'
;MRRPNPRVLAPLVILSVLGIGGYAIEARRARERSRLSGFFETQPIQAASRSGGRVARILVDEGDAVTAGERLLVLEAGPQVAELEARKAAIDQARERLREVEAGPREEEIRRQELVVAEAAAALQRLRNGPLPEEVASARARLRQAEARLRRAVAGSRPEEIAAARAAERAARARLAQAERGPTAEERAQLRARLDAARAQEALAEAELARATELLREGAISQQHADRVRTDRDSAAARRREAEEALRRAEEGTPPEELEQARQQHAQARAALEL
;
A
#
# COMPACT_ATOMS: atom_id res chain seq x y z
N MET A 1 -49.15 92.89 10.15
CA MET A 1 -48.41 91.63 10.34
C MET A 1 -47.07 91.75 9.62
N ARG A 2 -45.94 91.72 10.36
CA ARG A 2 -44.60 92.14 9.92
C ARG A 2 -44.07 91.25 8.79
N ARG A 3 -43.88 91.83 7.59
CA ARG A 3 -43.09 91.19 6.54
C ARG A 3 -41.64 91.04 7.04
N PRO A 4 -41.05 89.84 7.01
CA PRO A 4 -39.69 89.65 7.49
C PRO A 4 -38.71 90.45 6.62
N ASN A 5 -37.75 91.11 7.27
CA ASN A 5 -36.80 91.99 6.59
C ASN A 5 -35.89 91.16 5.65
N PRO A 6 -35.81 91.49 4.35
CA PRO A 6 -35.03 90.70 3.38
C PRO A 6 -33.53 90.65 3.71
N ARG A 7 -33.04 91.59 4.53
CA ARG A 7 -31.65 91.64 5.01
C ARG A 7 -31.30 90.56 6.04
N VAL A 8 -32.29 89.99 6.74
CA VAL A 8 -32.08 88.94 7.76
C VAL A 8 -32.38 87.53 7.20
N LEU A 9 -33.22 87.42 6.17
CA LEU A 9 -33.52 86.13 5.54
C LEU A 9 -32.32 85.57 4.75
N ALA A 10 -31.59 86.43 4.02
CA ALA A 10 -30.46 86.02 3.20
C ALA A 10 -29.37 85.25 3.98
N PRO A 11 -28.85 85.73 5.15
CA PRO A 11 -27.84 85.00 5.89
C PRO A 11 -28.36 83.69 6.50
N LEU A 12 -29.64 83.63 6.87
CA LEU A 12 -30.24 82.43 7.49
C LEU A 12 -30.50 81.31 6.47
N VAL A 13 -30.83 81.68 5.23
CA VAL A 13 -30.90 80.73 4.11
C VAL A 13 -29.50 80.21 3.77
N ILE A 14 -28.48 81.08 3.72
CA ILE A 14 -27.10 80.67 3.49
C ILE A 14 -26.62 79.70 4.58
N LEU A 15 -26.89 79.99 5.85
CA LEU A 15 -26.52 79.11 6.96
C LEU A 15 -27.23 77.75 6.90
N SER A 16 -28.52 77.74 6.55
CA SER A 16 -29.29 76.50 6.34
C SER A 16 -28.72 75.66 5.20
N VAL A 17 -28.38 76.30 4.06
CA VAL A 17 -27.79 75.62 2.90
C VAL A 17 -26.41 75.06 3.22
N LEU A 18 -25.59 75.81 3.96
CA LEU A 18 -24.29 75.33 4.43
C LEU A 18 -24.41 74.16 5.42
N GLY A 19 -25.38 74.20 6.33
CA GLY A 19 -25.64 73.12 7.29
C GLY A 19 -26.13 71.83 6.61
N ILE A 20 -27.08 71.96 5.68
CA ILE A 20 -27.62 70.82 4.91
C ILE A 20 -26.53 70.25 3.97
N GLY A 21 -25.76 71.13 3.33
CA GLY A 21 -24.63 70.73 2.49
C GLY A 21 -23.56 70.00 3.28
N GLY A 22 -23.19 70.50 4.46
CA GLY A 22 -22.25 69.86 5.37
C GLY A 22 -22.73 68.47 5.83
N TYR A 23 -23.98 68.36 6.27
CA TYR A 23 -24.57 67.08 6.69
C TYR A 23 -24.62 66.06 5.54
N ALA A 24 -24.99 66.48 4.33
CA ALA A 24 -25.04 65.60 3.17
C ALA A 24 -23.64 65.09 2.77
N ILE A 25 -22.61 65.92 2.90
CA ILE A 25 -21.21 65.54 2.67
C ILE A 25 -20.74 64.54 3.73
N GLU A 26 -21.03 64.81 5.00
CA GLU A 26 -20.64 63.93 6.12
C GLU A 26 -21.36 62.56 6.02
N ALA A 27 -22.63 62.55 5.67
CA ALA A 27 -23.42 61.33 5.46
C ALA A 27 -22.94 60.50 4.26
N ARG A 28 -22.40 61.14 3.20
CA ARG A 28 -21.74 60.44 2.09
C ARG A 28 -20.40 59.84 2.55
N ARG A 29 -19.58 60.61 3.28
CA ARG A 29 -18.29 60.14 3.83
C ARG A 29 -18.46 58.97 4.80
N ALA A 30 -19.52 58.97 5.61
CA ALA A 30 -19.79 57.88 6.56
C ALA A 30 -20.09 56.54 5.86
N ARG A 31 -20.76 56.55 4.70
CA ARG A 31 -21.03 55.32 3.92
C ARG A 31 -19.78 54.75 3.28
N GLU A 32 -18.83 55.59 2.87
CA GLU A 32 -17.56 55.14 2.30
C GLU A 32 -16.65 54.47 3.35
N ARG A 33 -16.81 54.76 4.64
CA ARG A 33 -16.03 54.13 5.73
C ARG A 33 -16.49 52.72 6.12
N SER A 34 -17.64 52.23 5.64
CA SER A 34 -18.20 50.91 6.04
C SER A 34 -17.97 49.81 5.00
N ARG A 35 -16.81 49.78 4.35
CA ARG A 35 -16.33 48.58 3.66
C ARG A 35 -15.36 47.85 4.56
N LEU A 36 -15.81 46.77 5.20
CA LEU A 36 -14.94 45.85 5.92
C LEU A 36 -14.16 45.04 4.89
N SER A 37 -13.03 45.57 4.42
CA SER A 37 -12.08 44.83 3.60
C SER A 37 -11.15 44.07 4.53
N GLY A 38 -11.20 42.75 4.48
CA GLY A 38 -10.29 41.86 5.20
C GLY A 38 -9.66 40.86 4.23
N PHE A 39 -8.45 40.42 4.56
CA PHE A 39 -7.81 39.30 3.87
C PHE A 39 -7.99 38.07 4.75
N PHE A 40 -8.47 36.96 4.17
CA PHE A 40 -8.38 35.66 4.81
C PHE A 40 -6.97 35.13 4.55
N GLU A 41 -6.05 35.36 5.49
CA GLU A 41 -4.75 34.69 5.48
C GLU A 41 -4.96 33.24 5.92
N THR A 42 -5.00 32.33 4.96
CA THR A 42 -4.84 30.91 5.21
C THR A 42 -3.39 30.52 4.93
N GLN A 43 -2.84 29.66 5.79
CA GLN A 43 -1.59 28.97 5.49
C GLN A 43 -1.95 27.63 4.85
N PRO A 44 -1.94 27.50 3.51
CA PRO A 44 -2.27 26.25 2.87
C PRO A 44 -1.19 25.21 3.21
N ILE A 45 -1.62 24.07 3.75
CA ILE A 45 -0.74 22.91 3.95
C ILE A 45 -0.90 22.02 2.72
N GLN A 46 0.20 21.76 2.02
CA GLN A 46 0.19 20.79 0.92
C GLN A 46 0.34 19.39 1.52
N ALA A 47 -0.71 18.57 1.38
CA ALA A 47 -0.63 17.16 1.69
C ALA A 47 -0.10 16.41 0.46
N ALA A 48 1.05 15.75 0.60
CA ALA A 48 1.63 14.90 -0.42
C ALA A 48 1.87 13.51 0.14
N SER A 49 1.73 12.49 -0.71
CA SER A 49 2.09 11.13 -0.31
C SER A 49 3.59 11.02 -0.11
N ARG A 50 3.99 10.28 0.93
CA ARG A 50 5.40 9.96 1.19
C ARG A 50 5.95 8.90 0.21
N SER A 51 5.08 8.05 -0.33
CA SER A 51 5.41 7.09 -1.38
C SER A 51 4.64 7.41 -2.67
N GLY A 52 5.31 7.31 -3.82
CA GLY A 52 4.65 7.47 -5.12
C GLY A 52 3.72 6.29 -5.42
N GLY A 53 2.58 6.54 -6.05
CA GLY A 53 1.61 5.49 -6.39
C GLY A 53 0.41 6.00 -7.20
N ARG A 54 -0.37 5.09 -7.77
CA ARG A 54 -1.63 5.43 -8.44
C ARG A 54 -2.72 5.64 -7.38
N VAL A 55 -3.58 6.64 -7.56
CA VAL A 55 -4.76 6.80 -6.69
C VAL A 55 -5.76 5.67 -7.00
N ALA A 56 -6.06 4.84 -6.01
CA ALA A 56 -7.08 3.80 -6.11
C ALA A 56 -8.48 4.37 -5.84
N ARG A 57 -8.61 5.27 -4.86
CA ARG A 57 -9.87 5.92 -4.51
C ARG A 57 -9.62 7.25 -3.79
N ILE A 58 -10.44 8.26 -4.08
CA ILE A 58 -10.51 9.51 -3.30
C ILE A 58 -11.68 9.36 -2.31
N LEU A 59 -11.46 9.70 -1.04
CA LEU A 59 -12.42 9.50 0.05
C LEU A 59 -13.12 10.80 0.50
N VAL A 60 -12.60 11.95 0.09
CA VAL A 60 -13.10 13.28 0.47
C VAL A 60 -13.24 14.17 -0.75
N ASP A 61 -14.21 15.07 -0.72
CA ASP A 61 -14.44 16.04 -1.79
C ASP A 61 -13.96 17.45 -1.39
N GLU A 62 -13.86 18.35 -2.38
CA GLU A 62 -13.49 19.74 -2.14
C GLU A 62 -14.52 20.43 -1.22
N GLY A 63 -14.05 20.97 -0.10
CA GLY A 63 -14.88 21.67 0.89
C GLY A 63 -15.25 20.82 2.11
N ASP A 64 -14.92 19.53 2.12
CA ASP A 64 -15.12 18.68 3.30
C ASP A 64 -14.21 19.09 4.45
N ALA A 65 -14.79 19.14 5.66
CA ALA A 65 -14.04 19.36 6.89
C ALA A 65 -13.41 18.04 7.34
N VAL A 66 -12.08 18.00 7.41
CA VAL A 66 -11.31 16.80 7.77
C VAL A 66 -10.55 16.99 9.08
N THR A 67 -10.40 15.90 9.82
CA THR A 67 -9.69 15.86 11.10
C THR A 67 -8.28 15.30 10.97
N ALA A 68 -7.40 15.61 11.94
CA ALA A 68 -6.05 15.07 11.92
C ALA A 68 -6.07 13.53 12.05
N GLY A 69 -5.43 12.85 11.10
CA GLY A 69 -5.42 11.38 11.00
C GLY A 69 -6.52 10.80 10.11
N GLU A 70 -7.41 11.63 9.57
CA GLU A 70 -8.44 11.20 8.63
C GLU A 70 -7.85 10.87 7.26
N ARG A 71 -8.34 9.79 6.65
CA ARG A 71 -7.86 9.33 5.34
C ARG A 71 -8.56 10.10 4.24
N LEU A 72 -7.78 10.87 3.48
CA LEU A 72 -8.28 11.67 2.37
C LEU A 72 -8.37 10.87 1.06
N LEU A 73 -7.44 9.94 0.85
CA LEU A 73 -7.38 9.11 -0.34
C LEU A 73 -6.73 7.75 -0.03
N VAL A 74 -6.92 6.81 -0.94
CA VAL A 74 -6.32 5.49 -0.93
C VAL A 74 -5.48 5.36 -2.20
N LEU A 75 -4.21 5.02 -2.04
CA LEU A 75 -3.33 4.67 -3.14
C LEU A 75 -3.44 3.16 -3.44
N GLU A 76 -3.18 2.78 -4.69
CA GLU A 76 -2.95 1.38 -5.03
C GLU A 76 -1.75 0.86 -4.23
N ALA A 77 -1.92 -0.35 -3.69
CA ALA A 77 -0.88 -1.08 -3.03
C ALA A 77 0.35 -1.18 -3.95
N GLY A 78 1.52 -0.77 -3.46
CA GLY A 78 2.77 -0.89 -4.20
C GLY A 78 3.08 -2.36 -4.56
N PRO A 79 3.98 -2.61 -5.53
CA PRO A 79 4.30 -3.97 -5.97
C PRO A 79 4.77 -4.88 -4.82
N GLN A 80 5.40 -4.32 -3.78
CA GLN A 80 5.83 -5.06 -2.58
C GLN A 80 4.65 -5.59 -1.76
N VAL A 81 3.57 -4.82 -1.69
CA VAL A 81 2.35 -5.15 -0.94
C VAL A 81 1.56 -6.23 -1.66
N ALA A 82 1.37 -6.07 -2.97
CA ALA A 82 0.73 -7.08 -3.81
C ALA A 82 1.47 -8.43 -3.76
N GLU A 83 2.80 -8.39 -3.68
CA GLU A 83 3.62 -9.60 -3.55
C GLU A 83 3.49 -10.27 -2.17
N LEU A 84 3.43 -9.51 -1.07
CA LEU A 84 3.16 -10.06 0.26
C LEU A 84 1.80 -10.77 0.29
N GLU A 85 0.79 -10.16 -0.34
CA GLU A 85 -0.55 -10.70 -0.43
C GLU A 85 -0.63 -11.98 -1.26
N ALA A 86 -0.01 -12.01 -2.44
CA ALA A 86 0.10 -13.22 -3.24
C ALA A 86 0.79 -14.36 -2.48
N ARG A 87 1.81 -14.04 -1.65
CA ARG A 87 2.51 -15.03 -0.81
C ARG A 87 1.65 -15.56 0.33
N LYS A 88 0.84 -14.72 0.98
CA LYS A 88 -0.13 -15.19 2.00
C LYS A 88 -1.19 -16.08 1.38
N ALA A 89 -1.77 -15.66 0.25
CA ALA A 89 -2.72 -16.49 -0.49
C ALA A 89 -2.13 -17.85 -0.87
N ALA A 90 -0.85 -17.91 -1.24
CA ALA A 90 -0.16 -19.17 -1.51
C ALA A 90 -0.03 -20.07 -0.26
N ILE A 91 0.15 -19.51 0.93
CA ILE A 91 0.13 -20.27 2.19
C ILE A 91 -1.26 -20.84 2.44
N ASP A 92 -2.31 -20.05 2.26
CA ASP A 92 -3.68 -20.49 2.51
C ASP A 92 -4.08 -21.58 1.50
N GLN A 93 -3.76 -21.43 0.22
CA GLN A 93 -3.93 -22.49 -0.77
C GLN A 93 -3.16 -23.77 -0.41
N ALA A 94 -1.92 -23.65 0.07
CA ALA A 94 -1.14 -24.81 0.50
C ALA A 94 -1.73 -25.48 1.74
N ARG A 95 -2.31 -24.71 2.67
CA ARG A 95 -3.01 -25.20 3.86
C ARG A 95 -4.30 -25.90 3.52
N GLU A 96 -5.13 -25.33 2.66
CA GLU A 96 -6.37 -25.98 2.22
C GLU A 96 -6.07 -27.28 1.50
N ARG A 97 -5.05 -27.28 0.62
CA ARG A 97 -4.60 -28.52 -0.02
C ARG A 97 -4.09 -29.54 0.98
N LEU A 98 -3.37 -29.11 2.02
CA LEU A 98 -2.96 -30.02 3.10
C LEU A 98 -4.16 -30.59 3.85
N ARG A 99 -5.16 -29.75 4.17
CA ARG A 99 -6.41 -30.18 4.82
C ARG A 99 -7.18 -31.18 3.97
N GLU A 100 -7.30 -30.95 2.66
CA GLU A 100 -7.96 -31.88 1.74
C GLU A 100 -7.26 -33.26 1.73
N VAL A 101 -5.92 -33.26 1.70
CA VAL A 101 -5.12 -34.49 1.69
C VAL A 101 -5.12 -35.17 3.07
N GLU A 102 -5.16 -34.41 4.18
CA GLU A 102 -5.24 -34.96 5.54
C GLU A 102 -6.63 -35.46 5.93
N ALA A 103 -7.70 -34.79 5.45
CA ALA A 103 -9.09 -35.22 5.65
C ALA A 103 -9.37 -36.56 4.95
N GLY A 104 -8.58 -36.89 3.92
CA GLY A 104 -8.68 -38.14 3.21
C GLY A 104 -9.94 -38.25 2.36
N PRO A 105 -10.36 -39.47 1.99
CA PRO A 105 -11.51 -39.68 1.11
C PRO A 105 -12.82 -39.36 1.82
N ARG A 106 -13.75 -38.78 1.06
CA ARG A 106 -15.11 -38.51 1.52
C ARG A 106 -15.85 -39.83 1.81
N GLU A 107 -16.69 -39.85 2.84
CA GLU A 107 -17.50 -41.03 3.20
C GLU A 107 -18.37 -41.51 2.03
N GLU A 108 -18.85 -40.59 1.18
CA GLU A 108 -19.63 -40.91 -0.02
C GLU A 108 -18.84 -41.73 -1.04
N GLU A 109 -17.54 -41.44 -1.18
CA GLU A 109 -16.62 -42.17 -2.06
C GLU A 109 -16.43 -43.61 -1.54
N ILE A 110 -16.18 -43.75 -0.24
CA ILE A 110 -16.03 -45.06 0.42
C ILE A 110 -17.30 -45.88 0.27
N ARG A 111 -18.47 -45.30 0.58
CA ARG A 111 -19.77 -45.97 0.45
C ARG A 111 -20.04 -46.40 -1.00
N ARG A 112 -19.69 -45.59 -1.98
CA ARG A 112 -19.81 -45.97 -3.40
C ARG A 112 -18.93 -47.18 -3.73
N GLN A 113 -17.70 -47.24 -3.25
CA GLN A 113 -16.82 -48.39 -3.46
C GLN A 113 -17.30 -49.64 -2.70
N GLU A 114 -17.89 -49.49 -1.51
CA GLU A 114 -18.52 -50.58 -0.76
C GLU A 114 -19.67 -51.21 -1.54
N LEU A 115 -20.51 -50.40 -2.20
CA LEU A 115 -21.57 -50.89 -3.07
C LEU A 115 -21.01 -51.68 -4.26
N VAL A 116 -19.93 -51.21 -4.88
CA VAL A 116 -19.25 -51.94 -5.97
C VAL A 116 -18.71 -53.30 -5.49
N VAL A 117 -18.17 -53.36 -4.27
CA VAL A 117 -17.74 -54.64 -3.66
C VAL A 117 -18.95 -55.55 -3.40
N ALA A 118 -20.04 -55.00 -2.86
CA ALA A 118 -21.27 -55.75 -2.60
C ALA A 118 -21.88 -56.33 -3.88
N GLU A 119 -21.93 -55.54 -4.96
CA GLU A 119 -22.40 -55.98 -6.28
C GLU A 119 -21.52 -57.11 -6.85
N ALA A 120 -20.20 -56.95 -6.78
CA ALA A 120 -19.25 -57.97 -7.24
C ALA A 120 -19.38 -59.28 -6.43
N ALA A 121 -19.60 -59.19 -5.12
CA ALA A 121 -19.83 -60.33 -4.25
C ALA A 121 -21.15 -61.05 -4.59
N ALA A 122 -22.24 -60.29 -4.79
CA ALA A 122 -23.54 -60.83 -5.18
C ALA A 122 -23.50 -61.51 -6.57
N ALA A 123 -22.74 -60.95 -7.52
CA ALA A 123 -22.51 -61.57 -8.82
C ALA A 123 -21.75 -62.91 -8.70
N LEU A 124 -20.71 -62.96 -7.86
CA LEU A 124 -19.99 -64.20 -7.58
C LEU A 124 -20.88 -65.25 -6.92
N GLN A 125 -21.74 -64.85 -5.98
CA GLN A 125 -22.65 -65.78 -5.29
C GLN A 125 -23.67 -66.41 -6.24
N ARG A 126 -24.22 -65.65 -7.19
CA ARG A 126 -25.12 -66.18 -8.24
C ARG A 126 -24.42 -67.22 -9.11
N LEU A 127 -23.17 -66.96 -9.50
CA LEU A 127 -22.38 -67.84 -10.37
C LEU A 127 -21.85 -69.09 -9.64
N ARG A 128 -21.69 -69.04 -8.31
CA ARG A 128 -21.31 -70.22 -7.51
C ARG A 128 -22.32 -71.36 -7.59
N ASN A 129 -23.58 -71.04 -7.91
CA ASN A 129 -24.65 -72.02 -8.09
C ASN A 129 -24.80 -72.44 -9.57
N GLY A 130 -23.94 -71.95 -10.49
CA GLY A 130 -23.96 -72.26 -11.92
C GLY A 130 -22.85 -73.25 -12.36
N PRO A 131 -22.93 -73.80 -13.60
CA PRO A 131 -22.10 -74.94 -14.00
C PRO A 131 -20.70 -74.60 -14.59
N LEU A 132 -20.34 -73.33 -14.84
CA LEU A 132 -19.09 -72.97 -15.54
C LEU A 132 -17.98 -72.46 -14.58
N PRO A 133 -16.86 -73.19 -14.40
CA PRO A 133 -15.76 -72.78 -13.52
C PRO A 133 -15.03 -71.49 -13.95
N GLU A 134 -14.96 -71.21 -15.24
CA GLU A 134 -14.27 -70.03 -15.78
C GLU A 134 -14.98 -68.71 -15.40
N GLU A 135 -16.31 -68.71 -15.42
CA GLU A 135 -17.11 -67.55 -15.03
C GLU A 135 -16.95 -67.23 -13.54
N VAL A 136 -16.88 -68.28 -12.71
CA VAL A 136 -16.60 -68.15 -11.28
C VAL A 136 -15.19 -67.58 -11.05
N ALA A 137 -14.20 -68.00 -11.83
CA ALA A 137 -12.84 -67.47 -11.74
C ALA A 137 -12.77 -65.98 -12.13
N SER A 138 -13.45 -65.58 -13.21
CA SER A 138 -13.57 -64.19 -13.65
C SER A 138 -14.29 -63.31 -12.61
N ALA A 139 -15.40 -63.79 -12.04
CA ALA A 139 -16.14 -63.09 -10.99
C ALA A 139 -15.31 -62.92 -9.71
N ARG A 140 -14.51 -63.93 -9.30
CA ARG A 140 -13.56 -63.81 -8.19
C ARG A 140 -12.47 -62.77 -8.47
N ALA A 141 -11.99 -62.69 -9.72
CA ALA A 141 -11.01 -61.67 -10.10
C ALA A 141 -11.61 -60.25 -9.98
N ARG A 142 -12.85 -60.06 -10.44
CA ARG A 142 -13.57 -58.77 -10.31
C ARG A 142 -13.78 -58.37 -8.85
N LEU A 143 -14.20 -59.31 -7.98
CA LEU A 143 -14.33 -59.04 -6.55
C LEU A 143 -12.99 -58.63 -5.92
N ARG A 144 -11.90 -59.37 -6.18
CA ARG A 144 -10.57 -59.01 -5.69
C ARG A 144 -10.14 -57.61 -6.17
N GLN A 145 -10.48 -57.25 -7.40
CA GLN A 145 -10.17 -55.94 -7.95
C GLN A 145 -11.01 -54.83 -7.28
N ALA A 146 -12.29 -55.09 -6.99
CA ALA A 146 -13.17 -54.16 -6.25
C ALA A 146 -12.70 -53.97 -4.81
N GLU A 147 -12.36 -55.05 -4.10
CA GLU A 147 -11.80 -54.98 -2.74
C GLU A 147 -10.48 -54.23 -2.70
N ALA A 148 -9.60 -54.41 -3.69
CA ALA A 148 -8.36 -53.65 -3.80
C ALA A 148 -8.60 -52.16 -4.04
N ARG A 149 -9.64 -51.79 -4.80
CA ARG A 149 -10.06 -50.39 -4.99
C ARG A 149 -10.61 -49.80 -3.69
N LEU A 150 -11.48 -50.51 -2.98
CA LEU A 150 -11.99 -50.09 -1.68
C LEU A 150 -10.86 -49.92 -0.67
N ARG A 151 -9.90 -50.85 -0.59
CA ARG A 151 -8.74 -50.71 0.30
C ARG A 151 -7.90 -49.47 -0.02
N ARG A 152 -7.70 -49.15 -1.30
CA ARG A 152 -7.00 -47.91 -1.70
C ARG A 152 -7.81 -46.66 -1.37
N ALA A 153 -9.12 -46.71 -1.53
CA ALA A 153 -10.00 -45.63 -1.10
C ALA A 153 -9.91 -45.45 0.42
N VAL A 154 -10.13 -46.49 1.23
CA VAL A 154 -10.07 -46.41 2.71
C VAL A 154 -8.69 -46.03 3.25
N ALA A 155 -7.61 -46.51 2.63
CA ALA A 155 -6.24 -46.12 3.00
C ALA A 155 -5.97 -44.62 2.81
N GLY A 156 -6.80 -43.93 2.02
CA GLY A 156 -6.75 -42.49 1.85
C GLY A 156 -5.52 -41.98 1.13
N SER A 157 -5.17 -40.73 1.42
CA SER A 157 -3.98 -40.09 0.87
C SER A 157 -2.73 -40.77 1.40
N ARG A 158 -1.77 -40.96 0.51
CA ARG A 158 -0.54 -41.68 0.85
C ARG A 158 0.33 -40.83 1.79
N PRO A 159 1.12 -41.43 2.68
CA PRO A 159 2.05 -40.69 3.53
C PRO A 159 2.98 -39.75 2.75
N GLU A 160 3.36 -40.14 1.53
CA GLU A 160 4.18 -39.33 0.62
C GLU A 160 3.44 -38.07 0.13
N GLU A 161 2.14 -38.17 -0.12
CA GLU A 161 1.31 -37.04 -0.56
C GLU A 161 1.11 -36.04 0.59
N ILE A 162 0.87 -36.53 1.80
CA ILE A 162 0.80 -35.70 3.02
C ILE A 162 2.15 -35.02 3.26
N ALA A 163 3.25 -35.75 3.14
CA ALA A 163 4.60 -35.21 3.30
C ALA A 163 4.90 -34.12 2.24
N ALA A 164 4.47 -34.32 0.99
CA ALA A 164 4.61 -33.34 -0.08
C ALA A 164 3.76 -32.07 0.18
N ALA A 165 2.52 -32.22 0.63
CA ALA A 165 1.65 -31.10 0.99
C ALA A 165 2.21 -30.29 2.18
N ARG A 166 2.71 -30.96 3.22
CA ARG A 166 3.41 -30.30 4.34
C ARG A 166 4.69 -29.60 3.90
N ALA A 167 5.45 -30.19 2.97
CA ALA A 167 6.63 -29.55 2.40
C ALA A 167 6.26 -28.28 1.61
N ALA A 168 5.16 -28.32 0.84
CA ALA A 168 4.65 -27.15 0.13
C ALA A 168 4.22 -26.03 1.08
N GLU A 169 3.50 -26.34 2.16
CA GLU A 169 3.13 -25.34 3.18
C GLU A 169 4.37 -24.72 3.83
N ARG A 170 5.35 -25.54 4.23
CA ARG A 170 6.61 -25.04 4.81
C ARG A 170 7.37 -24.14 3.85
N ALA A 171 7.42 -24.50 2.56
CA ALA A 171 8.08 -23.69 1.54
C ALA A 171 7.36 -22.34 1.34
N ALA A 172 6.02 -22.33 1.31
CA ALA A 172 5.24 -21.09 1.22
C ALA A 172 5.48 -20.17 2.43
N ARG A 173 5.48 -20.74 3.65
CA ARG A 173 5.80 -19.99 4.88
C ARG A 173 7.23 -19.46 4.88
N ALA A 174 8.20 -20.23 4.41
CA ALA A 174 9.60 -19.79 4.31
C ALA A 174 9.76 -18.61 3.34
N ARG A 175 9.04 -18.63 2.21
CA ARG A 175 9.01 -17.52 1.25
C ARG A 175 8.38 -16.26 1.84
N LEU A 176 7.31 -16.38 2.63
CA LEU A 176 6.75 -15.23 3.34
C LEU A 176 7.75 -14.66 4.36
N ALA A 177 8.35 -15.52 5.18
CA ALA A 177 9.34 -15.11 6.17
C ALA A 177 10.57 -14.44 5.53
N GLN A 178 10.98 -14.85 4.32
CA GLN A 178 12.03 -14.18 3.57
C GLN A 178 11.62 -12.78 3.10
N ALA A 179 10.37 -12.59 2.69
CA ALA A 179 9.85 -11.26 2.33
C ALA A 179 9.72 -10.34 3.55
N GLU A 180 9.31 -10.87 4.71
CA GLU A 180 9.13 -10.10 5.95
C GLU A 180 10.44 -9.69 6.62
N ARG A 181 11.53 -10.47 6.47
CA ARG A 181 12.83 -10.15 7.09
C ARG A 181 13.50 -8.88 6.56
N GLY A 182 12.98 -8.28 5.48
CA GLY A 182 13.60 -7.14 4.84
C GLY A 182 14.99 -7.49 4.26
N PRO A 183 15.81 -6.48 3.93
CA PRO A 183 17.13 -6.72 3.34
C PRO A 183 18.04 -7.47 4.31
N THR A 184 18.80 -8.39 3.74
CA THR A 184 19.77 -9.22 4.44
C THR A 184 20.81 -8.38 5.18
N ALA A 185 21.49 -8.98 6.15
CA ALA A 185 22.62 -8.32 6.81
C ALA A 185 23.70 -7.88 5.79
N GLU A 186 23.91 -8.69 4.74
CA GLU A 186 24.84 -8.40 3.64
C GLU A 186 24.40 -7.19 2.81
N GLU A 187 23.13 -7.13 2.39
CA GLU A 187 22.59 -5.99 1.64
C GLU A 187 22.67 -4.69 2.46
N ARG A 188 22.37 -4.75 3.76
CA ARG A 188 22.52 -3.60 4.66
C ARG A 188 23.98 -3.17 4.79
N ALA A 189 24.92 -4.13 4.87
CA ALA A 189 26.35 -3.82 4.90
C ALA A 189 26.80 -3.14 3.60
N GLN A 190 26.31 -3.59 2.43
CA GLN A 190 26.61 -2.95 1.14
C GLN A 190 26.05 -1.53 1.06
N LEU A 191 24.82 -1.29 1.52
CA LEU A 191 24.23 0.05 1.55
C LEU A 191 24.99 0.99 2.49
N ARG A 192 25.41 0.50 3.67
CA ARG A 192 26.29 1.25 4.58
C ARG A 192 27.63 1.60 3.92
N ALA A 193 28.27 0.64 3.27
CA ALA A 193 29.51 0.89 2.54
C ALA A 193 29.35 1.94 1.43
N ARG A 194 28.20 1.94 0.72
CA ARG A 194 27.88 2.97 -0.28
C ARG A 194 27.70 4.35 0.35
N LEU A 195 27.01 4.43 1.51
CA LEU A 195 26.87 5.68 2.26
C LEU A 195 28.22 6.21 2.74
N ASP A 196 29.09 5.34 3.26
CA ASP A 196 30.42 5.73 3.73
C ASP A 196 31.30 6.21 2.58
N ALA A 197 31.25 5.55 1.41
CA ALA A 197 31.93 6.02 0.21
C ALA A 197 31.40 7.39 -0.26
N ALA A 198 30.08 7.61 -0.23
CA ALA A 198 29.49 8.89 -0.60
C ALA A 198 29.86 10.02 0.39
N ARG A 199 29.93 9.71 1.69
CA ARG A 199 30.42 10.64 2.73
C ARG A 199 31.87 11.05 2.49
N ALA A 200 32.73 10.09 2.14
CA ALA A 200 34.13 10.38 1.83
C ALA A 200 34.27 11.27 0.58
N GLN A 201 33.43 11.07 -0.44
CA GLN A 201 33.41 11.91 -1.63
C GLN A 201 32.94 13.33 -1.35
N GLU A 202 31.89 13.51 -0.54
CA GLU A 202 31.43 14.84 -0.12
C GLU A 202 32.52 15.56 0.69
N ALA A 203 33.16 14.88 1.65
CA ALA A 203 34.24 15.46 2.44
C ALA A 203 35.43 15.93 1.58
N LEU A 204 35.80 15.15 0.55
CA LEU A 204 36.83 15.55 -0.42
C LEU A 204 36.40 16.80 -1.20
N ALA A 205 35.18 16.81 -1.73
CA ALA A 205 34.65 17.94 -2.50
C ALA A 205 34.49 19.21 -1.65
N GLU A 206 34.15 19.08 -0.36
CA GLU A 206 34.14 20.18 0.60
C GLU A 206 35.54 20.77 0.80
N ALA A 207 36.55 19.91 0.97
CA ALA A 207 37.94 20.35 1.10
C ALA A 207 38.46 21.04 -0.18
N GLU A 208 38.06 20.56 -1.36
CA GLU A 208 38.37 21.18 -2.65
C GLU A 208 37.68 22.54 -2.80
N LEU A 209 36.40 22.65 -2.42
CA LEU A 209 35.67 23.91 -2.44
C LEU A 209 36.28 24.93 -1.48
N ALA A 210 36.69 24.51 -0.28
CA ALA A 210 37.38 25.37 0.67
C ALA A 210 38.70 25.91 0.07
N ARG A 211 39.51 25.05 -0.55
CA ARG A 211 40.75 25.47 -1.23
C ARG A 211 40.48 26.39 -2.42
N ALA A 212 39.51 26.06 -3.26
CA ALA A 212 39.14 26.88 -4.42
C ALA A 212 38.65 28.27 -3.98
N THR A 213 37.89 28.35 -2.89
CA THR A 213 37.41 29.64 -2.36
C THR A 213 38.55 30.56 -1.96
N GLU A 214 39.61 30.01 -1.35
CA GLU A 214 40.79 30.79 -0.97
C GLU A 214 41.61 31.22 -2.20
N LEU A 215 41.89 30.30 -3.11
CA LEU A 215 42.61 30.59 -4.36
C LEU A 215 41.88 31.63 -5.22
N LEU A 216 40.55 31.66 -5.19
CA LEU A 216 39.75 32.66 -5.89
C LEU A 216 39.94 34.05 -5.26
N ARG A 217 40.00 34.15 -3.93
CA ARG A 217 40.27 35.42 -3.22
C ARG A 217 41.67 35.94 -3.54
N GLU A 218 42.64 35.04 -3.67
CA GLU A 218 44.00 35.36 -4.07
C GLU A 218 44.13 35.68 -5.57
N GLY A 219 43.07 35.48 -6.36
CA GLY A 219 43.08 35.68 -7.81
C GLY A 219 43.83 34.60 -8.61
N ALA A 220 44.19 33.49 -7.96
CA ALA A 220 44.92 32.37 -8.56
C ALA A 220 44.06 31.47 -9.46
N ILE A 221 42.73 31.53 -9.32
CA ILE A 221 41.76 30.80 -10.18
C ILE A 221 40.63 31.72 -10.67
N SER A 222 39.93 31.29 -11.72
CA SER A 222 38.77 32.02 -12.26
C SER A 222 37.47 31.72 -11.49
N GLN A 223 36.50 32.64 -11.55
CA GLN A 223 35.15 32.42 -11.02
C GLN A 223 34.51 31.15 -11.59
N GLN A 224 34.66 30.91 -12.90
CA GLN A 224 34.15 29.71 -13.55
C GLN A 224 34.75 28.41 -12.95
N HIS A 225 36.01 28.43 -12.51
CA HIS A 225 36.62 27.28 -11.84
C HIS A 225 36.00 27.05 -10.45
N ALA A 226 35.83 28.11 -9.66
CA ALA A 226 35.20 28.02 -8.34
C ALA A 226 33.75 27.54 -8.42
N ASP A 227 32.99 28.01 -9.41
CA ASP A 227 31.60 27.58 -9.64
C ASP A 227 31.50 26.09 -10.02
N ARG A 228 32.46 25.56 -10.79
CA ARG A 228 32.55 24.12 -11.09
C ARG A 228 32.77 23.31 -9.80
N VAL A 229 33.77 23.68 -9.00
CA VAL A 229 34.06 22.97 -7.74
C VAL A 229 32.87 23.05 -6.76
N ARG A 230 32.15 24.18 -6.72
CA ARG A 230 30.91 24.29 -5.95
C ARG A 230 29.86 23.28 -6.44
N THR A 231 29.66 23.19 -7.75
CA THR A 231 28.72 22.26 -8.36
C THR A 231 29.10 20.80 -8.09
N ASP A 232 30.40 20.49 -8.08
CA ASP A 232 30.92 19.15 -7.76
C ASP A 232 30.62 18.79 -6.30
N ARG A 233 30.81 19.72 -5.36
CA ARG A 233 30.43 19.55 -3.94
C ARG A 233 28.93 19.36 -3.77
N ASP A 234 28.11 20.16 -4.45
CA ASP A 234 26.65 20.02 -4.40
C ASP A 234 26.19 18.65 -4.95
N SER A 235 26.84 18.18 -6.02
CA SER A 235 26.59 16.85 -6.60
C SER A 235 27.00 15.72 -5.64
N ALA A 236 28.15 15.84 -4.97
CA ALA A 236 28.59 14.88 -3.97
C ALA A 236 27.64 14.83 -2.75
N ALA A 237 27.18 15.99 -2.28
CA ALA A 237 26.19 16.10 -1.22
C ALA A 237 24.85 15.44 -1.58
N ALA A 238 24.40 15.59 -2.85
CA ALA A 238 23.22 14.90 -3.35
C ALA A 238 23.39 13.37 -3.32
N ARG A 239 24.53 12.84 -3.77
CA ARG A 239 24.84 11.40 -3.72
C ARG A 239 24.85 10.84 -2.31
N ARG A 240 25.37 11.59 -1.32
CA ARG A 240 25.30 11.17 0.09
C ARG A 240 23.85 11.06 0.56
N ARG A 241 23.02 12.06 0.28
CA ARG A 241 21.59 12.05 0.66
C ARG A 241 20.85 10.87 0.03
N GLU A 242 21.09 10.60 -1.26
CA GLU A 242 20.52 9.44 -1.94
C GLU A 242 20.93 8.11 -1.29
N ALA A 243 22.21 7.95 -0.95
CA ALA A 243 22.70 6.74 -0.29
C ALA A 243 22.12 6.57 1.13
N GLU A 244 21.94 7.67 1.86
CA GLU A 244 21.33 7.69 3.18
C GLU A 244 19.84 7.32 3.13
N GLU A 245 19.09 7.87 2.19
CA GLU A 245 17.69 7.51 1.96
C GLU A 245 17.52 6.07 1.48
N ALA A 246 18.45 5.56 0.67
CA ALA A 246 18.45 4.15 0.27
C ALA A 246 18.65 3.21 1.47
N LEU A 247 19.60 3.53 2.37
CA LEU A 247 19.79 2.77 3.61
C LEU A 247 18.57 2.85 4.53
N ARG A 248 17.97 4.04 4.67
CA ARG A 248 16.80 4.25 5.52
C ARG A 248 15.59 3.45 5.04
N ARG A 249 15.30 3.49 3.74
CA ARG A 249 14.25 2.67 3.11
C ARG A 249 14.49 1.17 3.29
N ALA A 250 15.75 0.74 3.21
CA ALA A 250 16.13 -0.64 3.47
C ALA A 250 15.94 -1.05 4.94
N GLU A 251 16.24 -0.17 5.89
CA GLU A 251 16.08 -0.43 7.33
C GLU A 251 14.62 -0.38 7.79
N GLU A 252 13.82 0.54 7.25
CA GLU A 252 12.39 0.68 7.56
C GLU A 252 11.52 -0.42 6.94
N GLY A 253 11.99 -1.09 5.86
CA GLY A 253 11.24 -2.16 5.20
C GLY A 253 9.97 -1.65 4.50
N THR A 254 8.91 -2.46 4.43
CA THR A 254 7.60 -2.01 3.95
C THR A 254 6.97 -1.08 5.01
N PRO A 255 6.55 0.15 4.66
CA PRO A 255 5.91 1.06 5.61
C PRO A 255 4.71 0.43 6.32
N PRO A 256 4.45 0.76 7.61
CA PRO A 256 3.34 0.19 8.37
C PRO A 256 1.97 0.49 7.75
N GLU A 257 1.80 1.66 7.13
CA GLU A 257 0.58 2.06 6.40
C GLU A 257 0.32 1.16 5.18
N GLU A 258 1.37 0.84 4.42
CA GLU A 258 1.31 -0.07 3.28
C GLU A 258 1.02 -1.51 3.72
N LEU A 259 1.55 -1.91 4.88
CA LEU A 259 1.27 -3.20 5.53
C LEU A 259 -0.18 -3.33 5.99
N GLU A 260 -0.77 -2.27 6.56
CA GLU A 260 -2.19 -2.24 6.92
C GLU A 260 -3.09 -2.31 5.70
N GLN A 261 -2.77 -1.58 4.63
CA GLN A 261 -3.48 -1.68 3.36
C GLN A 261 -3.41 -3.10 2.78
N ALA A 262 -2.23 -3.75 2.80
CA ALA A 262 -2.07 -5.17 2.44
C ALA A 262 -3.07 -6.05 3.20
N ARG A 263 -3.06 -5.93 4.52
CA ARG A 263 -3.90 -6.74 5.42
C ARG A 263 -5.39 -6.54 5.15
N GLN A 264 -5.82 -5.31 4.88
CA GLN A 264 -7.22 -5.02 4.54
C GLN A 264 -7.60 -5.65 3.20
N GLN A 265 -6.75 -5.55 2.18
CA GLN A 265 -6.99 -6.20 0.89
C GLN A 265 -7.01 -7.73 1.00
N HIS A 266 -6.12 -8.32 1.79
CA HIS A 266 -6.13 -9.75 2.12
C HIS A 266 -7.49 -10.19 2.67
N ALA A 267 -7.95 -9.45 3.68
CA ALA A 267 -9.18 -9.76 4.39
C ALA A 267 -10.39 -9.66 3.45
N GLN A 268 -10.42 -8.67 2.57
CA GLN A 268 -11.45 -8.51 1.56
C GLN A 268 -11.43 -9.63 0.52
N ALA A 269 -10.25 -9.98 -0.01
CA ALA A 269 -10.10 -11.07 -0.98
C ALA A 269 -10.52 -12.42 -0.39
N ARG A 270 -10.19 -12.65 0.88
CA ARG A 270 -10.63 -13.85 1.61
C ARG A 270 -12.13 -13.86 1.84
N ALA A 271 -12.74 -12.75 2.27
CA ALA A 271 -14.18 -12.65 2.46
C ALA A 271 -14.97 -12.88 1.16
N ALA A 272 -14.42 -12.47 0.01
CA ALA A 272 -15.04 -12.71 -1.29
C ALA A 272 -15.01 -14.19 -1.75
N LEU A 273 -14.10 -15.01 -1.20
CA LEU A 273 -14.01 -16.45 -1.47
C LEU A 273 -14.91 -17.28 -0.55
N GLU A 274 -15.37 -16.71 0.57
CA GLU A 274 -16.26 -17.37 1.55
C GLU A 274 -17.76 -17.14 1.24
N LEU A 275 -18.10 -16.44 0.14
CA LEU A 275 -19.47 -16.22 -0.38
C LEU A 275 -19.78 -17.14 -1.56
#